data_AF-A0A933U259-F1
#
_entry.id   AF-A0A933U259-F1
#
_cell.length_a   1.000
_cell.length_b   1.000
_cell.length_c   1.000
_cell.angle_alpha   90.00
_cell.angle_beta   90.00
_cell.angle_gamma   90.00
#
_symmetry.space_group_name_H-M   'P 1'
#
loop_
_entity.id
_entity.type
_entity.pdbx_description
1 polymer ?
#
loop_
_entity_poly.entity_id
_entity_poly.type
_entity_poly.pdbx_seq_one_letter_code
_entity_poly.pdbx_strand_id
1 'polypeptide(L)'
;YAADGKAELFDRLKPALQGGELADVARLARELGMTEGAVKVAGTRLRKRYKERLRSAIADTVESEAEVEDELRALLAALAAR
;
A
#
# COMPACT_ATOMS: atom_id res chain seq x y z
N TYR A 1 -0.88 8.90 -8.63
CA TYR A 1 -1.46 9.61 -7.45
C TYR A 1 -1.13 11.08 -7.51
N ALA A 2 0.10 11.53 -7.25
CA ALA A 2 0.45 12.96 -7.36
C ALA A 2 0.17 13.53 -8.75
N ALA A 3 0.63 12.85 -9.81
CA ALA A 3 0.35 13.22 -11.21
C ALA A 3 -1.16 13.21 -11.58
N ASP A 4 -2.00 12.53 -10.79
CA ASP A 4 -3.44 12.45 -11.02
C ASP A 4 -4.24 13.41 -10.11
N GLY A 5 -3.56 14.32 -9.37
CA GLY A 5 -4.19 15.20 -8.38
C GLY A 5 -4.70 14.48 -7.12
N LYS A 6 -4.30 13.22 -6.90
CA LYS A 6 -4.79 12.35 -5.82
C LYS A 6 -3.79 12.20 -4.68
N ALA A 7 -2.95 13.22 -4.44
CA ALA A 7 -1.94 13.18 -3.38
C ALA A 7 -2.59 13.02 -1.99
N GLU A 8 -3.62 13.81 -1.70
CA GLU A 8 -4.34 13.74 -0.42
C GLU A 8 -4.99 12.38 -0.20
N LEU A 9 -5.60 11.79 -1.23
CA LEU A 9 -6.15 10.43 -1.17
C LEU A 9 -5.05 9.41 -0.83
N PHE A 10 -3.85 9.56 -1.39
CA PHE A 10 -2.73 8.68 -1.07
C PHE A 10 -2.29 8.85 0.38
N ASP A 11 -2.10 10.08 0.86
CA ASP A 11 -1.64 10.34 2.23
C ASP A 11 -2.60 9.75 3.27
N ARG A 12 -3.91 9.87 3.02
CA ARG A 12 -4.96 9.31 3.88
C ARG A 12 -5.02 7.78 3.85
N LEU A 13 -4.68 7.16 2.71
CA LEU A 13 -4.69 5.70 2.55
C LEU A 13 -3.34 5.04 2.88
N LYS A 14 -2.25 5.80 2.97
CA LYS A 14 -0.89 5.33 3.24
C LYS A 14 -0.78 4.43 4.48
N PRO A 15 -1.50 4.66 5.60
CA PRO A 15 -1.46 3.76 6.77
C PRO A 15 -1.83 2.31 6.43
N ALA A 16 -2.69 2.09 5.43
CA ALA A 16 -3.02 0.74 4.97
C ALA A 16 -1.82 0.00 4.34
N LEU A 17 -0.74 0.67 3.96
CA LEU A 17 0.45 0.00 3.42
C LEU A 17 1.27 -0.68 4.52
N GLN A 18 1.19 -0.20 5.76
CA GLN A 18 1.98 -0.67 6.90
C GLN A 18 1.33 -1.87 7.63
N GLY A 19 0.45 -2.60 6.94
CA GLY A 19 -0.23 -3.77 7.52
C GLY A 19 -1.45 -3.43 8.38
N GLY A 20 -1.54 -2.23 8.96
CA GLY A 20 -2.70 -1.79 9.74
C GLY A 20 -3.99 -1.68 8.92
N GLU A 21 -5.15 -1.94 9.52
CA GLU A 21 -6.44 -1.59 8.91
C GLU A 21 -6.54 -0.06 8.74
N LEU A 22 -7.36 0.39 7.78
CA LEU A 22 -7.70 1.81 7.68
C LEU A 22 -8.46 2.19 8.95
N ALA A 23 -7.79 2.87 9.88
CA ALA A 23 -8.43 3.37 11.08
C ALA A 23 -9.53 4.37 10.68
N ASP A 24 -10.72 4.20 11.28
CA ASP A 24 -11.87 5.09 11.11
C ASP A 24 -12.24 5.35 9.63
N VAL A 25 -12.58 4.27 8.92
CA VAL A 25 -13.04 4.32 7.51
C VAL A 25 -14.19 5.31 7.33
N ALA A 26 -15.09 5.42 8.31
CA ALA A 26 -16.21 6.35 8.29
C ALA A 26 -15.75 7.81 8.24
N ARG A 27 -14.78 8.20 9.08
CA ARG A 27 -14.17 9.52 9.03
C ARG A 27 -13.44 9.77 7.71
N LEU A 28 -12.63 8.83 7.26
CA LEU A 28 -11.91 8.95 5.99
C LEU A 28 -12.87 9.12 4.80
N ALA A 29 -13.98 8.40 4.80
CA ALA A 29 -15.02 8.54 3.78
C ALA A 29 -15.61 9.95 3.75
N ARG A 30 -15.92 10.54 4.91
CA ARG A 30 -16.38 11.94 5.01
C ARG A 30 -15.32 12.93 4.53
N GLU A 31 -14.08 12.80 5.00
CA GLU A 31 -12.98 13.71 4.66
C GLU A 31 -12.66 13.67 3.14
N LEU A 32 -12.81 12.50 2.52
CA LEU A 32 -12.52 12.31 1.09
C LEU A 32 -13.76 12.53 0.19
N GLY A 33 -14.94 12.78 0.74
CA GLY A 33 -16.20 12.85 -0.02
C GLY A 33 -16.56 11.54 -0.73
N MET A 34 -16.19 10.41 -0.14
CA MET A 34 -16.37 9.06 -0.69
C MET A 34 -17.33 8.23 0.18
N THR A 35 -17.77 7.08 -0.31
CA THR A 35 -18.42 6.07 0.54
C THR A 35 -17.37 5.23 1.26
N GLU A 36 -17.71 4.66 2.42
CA GLU A 36 -16.81 3.75 3.14
C GLU A 36 -16.35 2.57 2.28
N GLY A 37 -17.24 2.02 1.45
CA GLY A 37 -16.91 0.96 0.49
C GLY A 37 -15.87 1.41 -0.53
N ALA A 38 -16.00 2.63 -1.06
CA ALA A 38 -15.04 3.17 -2.02
C ALA A 38 -13.66 3.42 -1.38
N VAL A 39 -13.61 3.84 -0.11
CA VAL A 39 -12.37 3.99 0.66
C VAL A 39 -11.68 2.64 0.85
N LYS A 40 -12.42 1.60 1.24
CA LYS A 40 -11.89 0.23 1.39
C LYS A 40 -11.31 -0.29 0.08
N VAL A 41 -12.04 -0.14 -1.03
CA VAL A 41 -11.57 -0.56 -2.37
C VAL A 41 -10.32 0.23 -2.79
N ALA A 42 -10.29 1.55 -2.56
CA ALA A 42 -9.13 2.37 -2.86
C ALA A 42 -7.89 1.94 -2.06
N GLY A 43 -8.06 1.63 -0.78
CA GLY A 43 -7.01 1.08 0.08
C GLY A 43 -6.48 -0.27 -0.41
N THR A 44 -7.36 -1.22 -0.74
CA THR A 44 -6.97 -2.53 -1.31
C THR A 44 -6.20 -2.37 -2.62
N ARG A 45 -6.69 -1.52 -3.52
CA ARG A 45 -6.02 -1.22 -4.80
C ARG A 45 -4.68 -0.51 -4.60
N LEU A 46 -4.55 0.33 -3.57
CA LEU A 46 -3.27 0.94 -3.20
C LEU A 46 -2.27 -0.14 -2.75
N ARG A 47 -2.67 -1.04 -1.82
CA ARG A 47 -1.81 -2.15 -1.37
C ARG A 47 -1.33 -3.03 -2.51
N LYS A 48 -2.23 -3.40 -3.44
CA LYS A 48 -1.87 -4.24 -4.60
C LYS A 48 -0.79 -3.60 -5.46
N ARG A 49 -1.00 -2.34 -5.88
CA ARG A 49 -0.01 -1.62 -6.70
C ARG A 49 1.30 -1.37 -5.97
N TYR A 50 1.24 -1.11 -4.67
CA TYR A 50 2.46 -0.96 -3.86
C TYR A 50 3.26 -2.27 -3.85
N LYS A 51 2.61 -3.42 -3.62
CA LYS A 51 3.25 -4.74 -3.69
C LYS A 51 3.87 -5.01 -5.06
N GLU A 52 3.16 -4.71 -6.15
CA GLU A 52 3.68 -4.88 -7.51
C GLU A 52 4.93 -4.02 -7.77
N ARG A 53 4.91 -2.76 -7.32
CA ARG A 53 6.07 -1.86 -7.44
C ARG A 53 7.23 -2.31 -6.57
N LEU A 54 6.95 -2.77 -5.35
CA LEU A 54 7.97 -3.29 -4.45
C LEU A 54 8.60 -4.57 -5.00
N ARG A 55 7.78 -5.48 -5.53
CA ARG A 55 8.25 -6.70 -6.21
C ARG A 55 9.18 -6.36 -7.37
N SER A 56 8.80 -5.42 -8.22
CA SER A 56 9.64 -4.95 -9.32
C SER A 56 10.97 -4.38 -8.84
N ALA A 57 10.95 -3.55 -7.79
CA ALA A 57 12.18 -2.96 -7.25
C ALA A 57 13.10 -4.02 -6.61
N ILE A 58 12.53 -5.06 -6.00
CA ILE A 58 13.28 -6.18 -5.44
C ILE A 58 13.89 -7.04 -6.56
N ALA A 59 13.14 -7.30 -7.63
CA ALA A 59 13.62 -8.05 -8.80
C ALA A 59 14.89 -7.43 -9.41
N ASP A 60 15.01 -6.09 -9.37
CA ASP A 60 16.21 -5.37 -9.83
C ASP A 60 17.41 -5.51 -8.88
N THR A 61 17.24 -6.08 -7.69
CA THR A 61 18.27 -6.20 -6.64
C THR A 61 18.72 -7.63 -6.35
N VAL A 62 17.92 -8.63 -6.73
CA VAL A 62 18.21 -10.05 -6.48
C VAL A 62 18.94 -10.68 -7.67
N GLU A 63 19.67 -11.77 -7.42
CA GLU A 63 20.40 -12.48 -8.48
C GLU A 63 19.47 -13.30 -9.39
N SER A 64 18.27 -13.65 -8.89
CA SER A 64 17.28 -14.42 -9.63
C SER A 64 15.83 -14.06 -9.28
N GLU A 65 14.92 -14.17 -10.26
CA GLU A 65 13.47 -13.94 -10.06
C GLU A 65 12.86 -14.87 -8.98
N ALA A 66 13.49 -16.01 -8.72
CA ALA A 66 13.05 -16.97 -7.71
C ALA A 66 13.18 -16.42 -6.28
N GLU A 67 14.13 -15.52 -6.03
CA GLU A 67 14.39 -14.92 -4.70
C GLU A 67 13.42 -13.79 -4.34
N VAL A 68 12.71 -13.24 -5.32
CA VAL A 68 11.88 -12.05 -5.16
C VAL A 68 10.82 -12.20 -4.06
N GLU A 69 10.16 -13.36 -3.98
CA GLU A 69 9.13 -13.60 -2.96
C GLU A 69 9.72 -13.76 -1.56
N ASP A 70 10.90 -14.36 -1.44
CA ASP A 70 11.56 -14.57 -0.16
C ASP A 70 12.13 -13.23 0.37
N GLU A 71 12.74 -12.43 -0.50
CA GLU A 71 13.23 -11.09 -0.16
C GLU A 71 12.07 -10.14 0.19
N LEU A 72 10.94 -10.22 -0.53
CA LEU A 72 9.73 -9.45 -0.20
C LEU A 72 9.20 -9.80 1.19
N ARG A 73 9.17 -11.09 1.56
CA ARG A 73 8.75 -11.52 2.91
C ARG A 73 9.73 -11.04 3.97
N ALA A 74 11.03 -11.17 3.74
CA ALA A 74 12.07 -10.73 4.66
C ALA A 74 11.98 -9.21 4.93
N LEU A 75 11.84 -8.41 3.87
CA LEU A 75 11.66 -6.97 3.97
C LEU A 75 10.40 -6.60 4.77
N LEU A 76 9.26 -7.22 4.47
CA LEU A 76 8.02 -6.95 5.20
C LEU A 76 8.13 -7.34 6.68
N ALA A 77 8.78 -8.47 7.00
CA ALA A 77 9.02 -8.89 8.38
C ALA A 77 9.90 -7.88 9.14
N ALA A 78 10.98 -7.40 8.51
CA ALA A 78 11.86 -6.40 9.10
C ALA A 78 11.15 -5.06 9.36
N LEU A 79 10.23 -4.67 8.47
CA LEU A 79 9.44 -3.44 8.62
C LEU A 79 8.32 -3.58 9.68
N ALA A 80 7.79 -4.78 9.90
CA ALA A 80 6.75 -5.04 10.90
C ALA A 80 7.31 -5.22 12.32
N ALA A 81 8.59 -5.56 12.46
CA ALA A 81 9.27 -5.72 13.74
C ALA A 81 9.69 -4.38 14.39
N ARG A 82 9.25 -3.24 13.85
CA ARG A 82 9.70 -1.89 14.22
C ARG A 82 8.56 -0.99 14.66
#